data_AF-A0A970QGD0-F1
#
_entry.id   AF-A0A970QGD0-F1
#
_cell.length_a   1.000
_cell.length_b   1.000
_cell.length_c   1.000
_cell.angle_alpha   90.00
_cell.angle_beta   90.00
_cell.angle_gamma   90.00
#
_symmetry.space_group_name_H-M   'P 1'
#
loop_
_entity.id
_entity.type
_entity.pdbx_description
1 polymer ?
#
loop_
_entity_poly.entity_id
_entity_poly.type
_entity_poly.pdbx_seq_one_letter_code
_entity_poly.pdbx_strand_id
1 'polypeptide(L)'
;MKTVYVITMWSGGRAAKKWKSFESPETLAQGTGISFISAGTRLRVSVIGNISVEEYESGKEELELGLNPDRRVTFDTLNTSYRAKESENELLTEYD
;
A
#
# COMPACT_ATOMS: atom_id res chain seq x y z
N MET A 1 5.04 -12.44 17.47
CA MET A 1 5.08 -11.33 16.51
C MET A 1 4.44 -11.80 15.22
N LYS A 2 3.71 -10.94 14.50
CA LYS A 2 2.95 -11.34 13.31
C LYS A 2 3.60 -10.74 12.07
N THR A 3 3.85 -11.53 11.04
CA THR A 3 4.35 -11.00 9.77
C THR A 3 3.24 -10.27 9.02
N VAL A 4 3.56 -9.14 8.41
CA VAL A 4 2.69 -8.38 7.53
C VAL A 4 3.41 -8.17 6.20
N TYR A 5 2.71 -8.47 5.11
CA TYR A 5 3.18 -8.23 3.76
C TYR A 5 2.51 -6.99 3.22
N VAL A 6 3.30 -5.98 2.84
CA VAL A 6 2.82 -4.85 2.07
C VAL A 6 3.02 -5.18 0.60
N ILE A 7 1.95 -5.09 -0.18
CA ILE A 7 1.97 -5.32 -1.62
C ILE A 7 1.77 -3.98 -2.30
N THR A 8 2.71 -3.57 -3.14
CA THR A 8 2.63 -2.31 -3.91
C THR A 8 2.60 -2.61 -5.40
N MET A 9 1.56 -2.16 -6.09
CA MET A 9 1.51 -2.14 -7.56
C MET A 9 2.00 -0.79 -8.06
N TRP A 10 2.93 -0.82 -9.00
CA TRP A 10 3.58 0.35 -9.58
C TRP A 10 3.06 0.64 -10.99
N SER A 11 2.88 1.92 -11.30
CA SER A 11 2.56 2.41 -12.64
C SER A 11 3.29 3.73 -12.89
N GLY A 12 4.02 3.84 -14.01
CA GLY A 12 4.73 5.08 -14.37
C GLY A 12 5.72 5.59 -13.31
N GLY A 13 6.36 4.69 -12.56
CA GLY A 13 7.30 5.06 -11.49
C GLY A 13 6.64 5.50 -10.17
N ARG A 14 5.31 5.46 -10.06
CA ARG A 14 4.56 5.82 -8.84
C ARG A 14 3.79 4.63 -8.30
N ALA A 15 3.56 4.61 -6.98
CA ALA A 15 2.73 3.59 -6.34
C ALA A 15 1.26 3.83 -6.72
N ALA A 16 0.70 2.95 -7.55
CA ALA A 16 -0.67 3.05 -8.04
C ALA A 16 -1.67 2.50 -7.03
N LYS A 17 -1.32 1.40 -6.35
CA LYS A 17 -2.17 0.80 -5.32
C LYS A 17 -1.34 0.01 -4.31
N LYS A 18 -1.76 0.05 -3.04
CA LYS A 18 -1.17 -0.73 -1.95
C LYS A 18 -2.20 -1.61 -1.27
N TRP A 19 -1.77 -2.78 -0.85
CA TRP A 19 -2.53 -3.70 -0.02
C TRP A 19 -1.66 -4.22 1.13
N LYS A 20 -2.34 -4.80 2.13
CA LYS A 20 -1.72 -5.60 3.17
C LYS A 20 -2.23 -7.02 3.10
N SER A 21 -1.37 -7.98 3.43
CA SER A 21 -1.71 -9.38 3.64
C SER A 21 -1.04 -9.87 4.93
N PHE A 22 -1.69 -10.80 5.62
CA PHE A 22 -1.08 -11.50 6.77
C PHE A 22 -0.41 -12.81 6.37
N GLU A 23 -0.60 -13.22 5.13
CA GLU A 23 -0.02 -14.42 4.53
C GLU A 23 0.83 -14.02 3.34
N SER A 24 1.87 -14.80 3.07
CA SER A 24 2.77 -14.52 1.94
C SER A 24 2.00 -14.63 0.61
N PRO A 25 2.13 -13.67 -0.30
CA PRO A 25 1.51 -13.77 -1.62
C PRO A 25 2.03 -14.96 -2.42
N GLU A 26 1.13 -15.61 -3.15
CA GLU A 26 1.44 -16.71 -4.06
C GLU A 26 1.68 -16.17 -5.47
N THR A 27 2.75 -16.60 -6.13
CA THR A 27 2.96 -16.29 -7.55
C THR A 27 1.90 -16.98 -8.40
N LEU A 28 1.31 -16.24 -9.34
CA LEU A 28 0.38 -16.81 -10.33
C LEU A 28 1.12 -17.76 -11.27
N ALA A 29 0.44 -18.77 -11.82
CA ALA A 29 1.04 -19.77 -12.72
C ALA A 29 1.75 -19.17 -13.94
N GLN A 30 1.35 -17.97 -14.35
CA GLN A 30 1.90 -17.23 -15.49
C GLN A 30 3.23 -16.52 -15.16
N GLY A 31 3.61 -16.44 -13.88
CA GLY A 31 4.85 -15.83 -13.40
C GLY A 31 4.86 -14.29 -13.33
N THR A 32 3.87 -13.61 -13.92
CA THR A 32 3.83 -12.14 -14.05
C THR A 32 2.93 -11.43 -13.04
N GLY A 33 2.49 -12.14 -12.00
CA GLY A 33 1.61 -11.59 -10.99
C GLY A 33 1.53 -12.43 -9.73
N ILE A 34 0.77 -11.94 -8.77
CA ILE A 34 0.59 -12.58 -7.46
C ILE A 34 -0.90 -12.67 -7.08
N SER A 35 -1.20 -13.61 -6.20
CA SER A 35 -2.49 -13.79 -5.53
C SER A 35 -2.30 -13.74 -4.02
N PHE A 36 -3.16 -13.00 -3.31
CA PHE A 36 -3.13 -12.91 -1.86
C PHE A 36 -4.52 -12.62 -1.29
N ILE A 37 -4.70 -12.81 0.01
CA ILE A 37 -5.92 -12.38 0.72
C ILE A 37 -5.68 -10.98 1.28
N SER A 38 -6.48 -10.00 0.86
CA SER A 38 -6.35 -8.64 1.40
C SER A 38 -6.76 -8.62 2.86
N ALA A 39 -5.90 -8.10 3.74
CA ALA A 39 -6.20 -7.93 5.16
C ALA A 39 -7.39 -7.00 5.41
N GLY A 40 -7.60 -6.00 4.55
CA GLY A 40 -8.68 -5.02 4.68
C GLY A 40 -10.04 -5.55 4.22
N THR A 41 -10.09 -6.23 3.08
CA THR A 41 -11.37 -6.69 2.49
C THR A 41 -11.67 -8.16 2.74
N ARG A 42 -10.67 -8.94 3.16
CA ARG A 42 -10.72 -10.41 3.29
C ARG A 42 -11.04 -11.16 2.00
N LEU A 43 -10.96 -10.48 0.85
CA LEU A 43 -11.15 -11.09 -0.46
C LEU A 43 -9.80 -11.50 -1.04
N ARG A 44 -9.84 -12.57 -1.85
CA ARG A 44 -8.70 -12.94 -2.70
C ARG A 44 -8.55 -11.89 -3.80
N VAL A 45 -7.34 -11.37 -3.93
CA VAL A 45 -6.95 -10.39 -4.95
C VAL A 45 -5.88 -11.03 -5.80
N SER A 46 -6.05 -10.96 -7.12
CA SER A 46 -5.02 -11.33 -8.09
C SER A 46 -4.59 -10.08 -8.85
N VAL A 47 -3.29 -9.81 -8.89
CA VAL A 47 -2.72 -8.62 -9.53
C VAL A 47 -1.62 -9.07 -10.48
N ILE A 48 -1.61 -8.50 -11.68
CA ILE A 48 -0.61 -8.73 -12.72
C ILE A 48 0.04 -7.37 -13.04
N GLY A 49 1.36 -7.32 -13.10
CA GLY A 49 2.10 -6.09 -13.44
C GLY A 49 3.39 -5.93 -12.64
N ASN A 50 3.89 -4.69 -12.59
CA ASN A 50 5.06 -4.34 -11.80
C ASN A 50 4.68 -4.23 -10.32
N ILE A 51 5.15 -5.18 -9.51
CA ILE A 51 4.71 -5.37 -8.13
C ILE A 51 5.93 -5.53 -7.24
N SER A 52 5.97 -4.79 -6.12
CA SER A 52 6.86 -5.09 -5.00
C SER A 52 6.07 -5.69 -3.84
N VAL A 53 6.71 -6.61 -3.13
CA VAL A 53 6.20 -7.20 -1.89
C VAL A 53 7.25 -7.00 -0.82
N GLU A 54 6.90 -6.27 0.23
CA GLU A 54 7.75 -5.99 1.37
C GLU A 54 7.24 -6.75 2.60
N GLU A 55 8.12 -7.49 3.27
CA GLU A 55 7.81 -8.27 4.48
C GLU A 55 8.25 -7.50 5.73
N TYR A 56 7.33 -7.36 6.69
CA TYR A 56 7.54 -6.67 7.96
C TYR A 56 7.15 -7.53 9.15
N GLU A 57 7.86 -7.34 10.27
CA GLU A 57 7.46 -7.87 11.57
C GLU A 57 6.56 -6.86 12.29
N SER A 58 5.34 -7.27 12.68
CA SER A 58 4.34 -6.44 13.37
C SER A 58 4.92 -5.86 14.65
N GLY A 59 5.00 -4.52 14.68
CA GLY A 59 5.68 -3.71 15.69
C GLY A 59 6.66 -2.70 15.07
N LYS A 60 7.27 -3.04 13.92
CA LYS A 60 8.10 -2.12 13.13
C LYS A 60 7.29 -1.32 12.09
N GLU A 61 6.17 -1.89 11.64
CA GLU A 61 5.28 -1.30 10.63
C GLU A 61 4.62 0.03 11.09
N GLU A 62 4.25 0.15 12.37
CA GLU A 62 3.56 1.33 12.91
C GLU A 62 4.43 2.60 12.87
N LEU A 63 5.76 2.44 13.00
CA LEU A 63 6.75 3.51 13.01
C LEU A 63 7.06 4.05 11.61
N GLU A 64 7.08 3.19 10.59
CA GLU A 64 7.44 3.58 9.22
C GLU A 64 6.23 4.05 8.39
N LEU A 65 5.01 3.59 8.73
CA LEU A 65 3.77 4.00 8.04
C LEU A 65 3.01 5.17 8.71
N GLY A 66 3.48 5.68 9.85
CA GLY A 66 2.85 6.81 10.55
C GLY A 66 1.44 6.54 11.06
N LEU A 67 1.10 5.28 11.33
CA LEU A 67 -0.22 4.87 11.82
C LEU A 67 -0.21 4.91 13.35
N ASN A 68 -0.58 6.07 13.90
CA ASN A 68 -0.85 6.23 15.32
C ASN A 68 -2.12 5.43 15.69
N PRO A 69 -2.11 4.49 16.65
CA PRO A 69 -3.25 3.61 16.94
C PRO A 69 -4.50 4.32 17.48
N ASP A 70 -4.39 5.61 17.84
CA ASP A 70 -5.46 6.36 18.50
C ASP A 70 -6.37 7.15 17.55
N ARG A 71 -6.21 7.01 16.23
CA ARG A 71 -7.21 7.51 15.27
C ARG A 71 -7.93 6.36 14.61
N ARG A 72 -9.22 6.23 14.91
CA ARG A 72 -10.21 5.67 13.97
C ARG A 72 -10.21 6.54 12.70
N VAL A 73 -9.23 6.34 11.84
CA VAL A 73 -9.23 6.90 10.49
C VAL A 73 -10.10 5.99 9.65
N THR A 74 -11.35 6.39 9.42
CA THR A 74 -12.15 5.80 8.36
C THR A 74 -11.43 6.00 7.03
N PHE A 75 -11.46 4.97 6.17
CA PHE A 75 -10.68 4.86 4.94
C PHE A 75 -10.78 6.09 3.99
N ASP A 76 -11.83 6.90 4.10
CA ASP A 76 -12.05 8.09 3.29
C ASP A 76 -11.03 9.22 3.55
N THR A 77 -10.46 9.29 4.75
CA THR A 77 -9.51 10.37 5.10
C THR A 77 -8.11 10.13 4.52
N LEU A 78 -7.71 8.88 4.29
CA LEU A 78 -6.41 8.56 3.69
C LEU A 78 -6.38 8.90 2.20
N ASN A 79 -7.47 8.66 1.47
CA ASN A 79 -7.53 9.03 0.05
C ASN A 79 -7.52 10.56 -0.15
N THR A 80 -8.07 11.30 0.82
CA THR A 80 -8.14 12.77 0.78
C THR A 80 -6.82 13.44 1.17
N SER A 81 -6.06 12.88 2.13
CA SER A 81 -4.81 13.49 2.58
C SER A 81 -3.67 13.37 1.56
N TYR A 82 -3.64 12.33 0.73
CA TYR A 82 -2.69 12.25 -0.40
C TYR A 82 -3.03 13.26 -1.50
N ARG A 83 -4.32 13.45 -1.81
CA ARG A 83 -4.76 14.43 -2.81
C ARG A 83 -4.49 15.87 -2.37
N ALA A 84 -4.60 16.16 -1.07
CA ALA A 84 -4.28 17.48 -0.51
C ALA A 84 -2.78 17.80 -0.55
N LYS A 85 -1.91 16.79 -0.40
CA LYS A 85 -0.45 16.96 -0.53
C LYS A 85 0.01 17.16 -1.97
N GLU A 86 -0.75 16.68 -2.97
CA GLU A 86 -0.47 17.00 -4.38
C GLU A 86 -0.79 18.46 -4.71
N SER A 87 -1.88 19.03 -4.17
CA SER A 87 -2.22 20.44 -4.41
C SER A 87 -1.27 21.46 -3.76
N GLU A 88 -0.62 21.11 -2.64
CA GLU A 88 0.41 21.99 -2.04
C GLU A 88 1.75 21.93 -2.79
N ASN A 89 2.04 20.82 -3.48
CA ASN A 89 3.31 20.65 -4.19
C ASN A 89 3.25 21.18 -5.64
N GLU A 90 2.06 21.28 -6.23
CA GLU A 90 1.85 21.94 -7.53
C GLU A 90 1.92 23.47 -7.45
N LEU A 91 1.72 24.07 -6.27
CA LEU A 91 1.82 25.52 -6.04
C LEU A 91 3.26 26.03 -5.82
N LEU A 92 4.25 25.15 -5.75
CA LEU A 92 5.66 25.51 -5.53
C LEU A 92 6.55 25.37 -6.77
N THR A 93 5.98 24.97 -7.91
CA THR A 93 6.71 24.87 -9.20
C THR A 93 6.45 26.03 -10.17
N GLU A 94 5.60 26.98 -9.79
CA GLU A 94 5.46 28.25 -10.50
C GLU A 94 5.99 29.37 -9.61
N TYR A 95 7.31 29.56 -9.55
CA TYR A 95 7.99 30.86 -9.43
C TYR A 95 9.52 30.61 -9.40
N ASP A 96 10.15 30.99 -10.51
CA ASP A 96 11.60 31.10 -10.85
C ASP A 96 12.51 29.86 -10.83
#